data_AF-A0A0V1CPA0-F1
#
_entry.id   AF-A0A0V1CPA0-F1
#
_cell.length_a   1.000
_cell.length_b   1.000
_cell.length_c   1.000
_cell.angle_alpha   90.00
_cell.angle_beta   90.00
_cell.angle_gamma   90.00
#
_symmetry.space_group_name_H-M   'P 1'
#
loop_
_entity.id
_entity.type
_entity.pdbx_description
1 polymer ?
#
loop_
_entity_poly.entity_id
_entity_poly.type
_entity_poly.pdbx_seq_one_letter_code
_entity_poly.pdbx_strand_id
1 'polypeptide(L)'
;MGEQKKNQGDDDSERSLLVVLSKWVPDVLQPVHDSPEAGHLGVEKILERLRRRFYWLGQREYVADWCASCDDCAQRKISTKAPLQP
;
A
#
# COMPACT_ATOMS: atom_id res chain seq x y z
N MET A 1 7.28 -32.02 -4.69
CA MET A 1 7.45 -30.56 -4.93
C MET A 1 6.05 -30.02 -5.12
N GLY A 2 5.23 -29.95 -4.07
CA GLY A 2 5.34 -28.97 -2.99
C GLY A 2 4.63 -27.69 -3.46
N GLU A 3 3.34 -27.59 -3.09
CA GLU A 3 2.37 -26.50 -3.23
C GLU A 3 2.95 -25.09 -3.51
N GLN A 4 2.29 -24.21 -4.30
CA GLN A 4 1.14 -23.44 -3.81
C GLN A 4 0.33 -22.82 -4.98
N LYS A 5 -0.91 -23.30 -5.13
CA LYS A 5 -1.96 -22.65 -5.91
C LYS A 5 -2.56 -21.55 -5.03
N LYS A 6 -2.36 -20.28 -5.38
CA LYS A 6 -3.02 -19.17 -4.68
C LYS A 6 -4.44 -19.02 -5.26
N ASN A 7 -5.37 -19.79 -4.70
CA ASN A 7 -6.79 -19.66 -4.96
C ASN A 7 -7.26 -18.32 -4.37
N GLN A 8 -7.85 -17.45 -5.19
CA GLN A 8 -8.61 -16.29 -4.71
C GLN A 8 -10.02 -16.41 -5.27
N GLY A 9 -10.78 -17.34 -4.69
CA GLY A 9 -12.22 -17.18 -4.54
C GLY A 9 -12.51 -16.44 -3.23
N ASP A 10 -13.74 -16.56 -2.74
CA ASP A 10 -14.25 -16.06 -1.46
C ASP A 10 -14.95 -14.68 -1.51
N ASP A 11 -16.18 -14.76 -2.05
CA ASP A 11 -17.44 -14.47 -1.35
C ASP A 11 -17.67 -13.03 -0.84
N ASP A 12 -18.71 -12.42 -1.41
CA ASP A 12 -19.23 -11.06 -1.17
C ASP A 12 -20.17 -10.98 0.05
N SER A 13 -20.06 -11.90 1.01
CA SER A 13 -20.96 -11.95 2.17
C SER A 13 -20.23 -11.49 3.44
N GLU A 14 -20.62 -10.32 3.95
CA GLU A 14 -20.25 -9.76 5.27
C GLU A 14 -18.76 -9.47 5.54
N ARG A 15 -18.15 -8.60 4.71
CA ARG A 15 -16.79 -8.08 4.98
C ARG A 15 -16.77 -7.15 6.20
N SER A 16 -16.40 -7.69 7.35
CA SER A 16 -16.04 -6.90 8.53
C SER A 16 -14.66 -6.24 8.34
N LEU A 17 -14.62 -4.91 8.35
CA LEU A 17 -13.38 -4.13 8.32
C LEU A 17 -12.99 -3.70 9.72
N LEU A 18 -11.70 -3.82 10.04
CA LEU A 18 -11.14 -3.28 11.28
C LEU A 18 -11.04 -1.77 11.16
N VAL A 19 -11.71 -1.05 12.05
CA VAL A 19 -11.59 0.41 12.14
C VAL A 19 -10.29 0.75 12.86
N VAL A 20 -9.39 1.41 12.14
CA VAL A 20 -8.08 1.79 12.66
C VAL A 20 -8.15 3.24 13.15
N LEU A 21 -7.75 3.46 14.40
CA LEU A 21 -7.60 4.83 14.92
C LEU A 21 -6.38 5.48 14.26
N SER A 22 -6.45 6.80 14.02
CA SER A 22 -5.38 7.56 13.36
C SER A 22 -3.97 7.27 13.93
N LYS A 23 -3.85 7.10 15.26
CA LYS A 23 -2.58 6.77 15.93
C LYS A 23 -1.94 5.43 15.52
N TRP A 24 -2.73 4.48 15.02
CA TRP A 24 -2.27 3.14 14.63
C TRP A 24 -2.14 2.98 13.11
N VAL A 25 -2.49 4.02 12.34
CA VAL A 25 -2.38 3.99 10.88
C VAL A 25 -0.92 3.74 10.43
N PRO A 26 0.12 4.32 11.06
CA PRO A 26 1.52 4.02 10.73
C PRO A 26 1.88 2.53 10.88
N ASP A 27 1.47 1.89 11.98
CA ASP A 27 1.71 0.45 12.23
C ASP A 27 1.07 -0.45 11.16
N VAL A 28 -0.06 -0.02 10.59
CA VAL A 28 -0.72 -0.75 9.51
C VAL A 28 -0.07 -0.46 8.15
N LEU A 29 0.39 0.77 7.91
CA LEU A 29 0.97 1.19 6.63
C LEU A 29 2.39 0.72 6.42
N GLN A 30 3.24 0.79 7.45
CA GLN A 30 4.66 0.46 7.36
C GLN A 30 4.90 -0.96 6.77
N PRO A 31 4.27 -2.05 7.24
CA PRO A 31 4.48 -3.37 6.64
C PRO A 31 3.89 -3.51 5.23
N VAL A 32 2.89 -2.69 4.87
CA VAL A 32 2.22 -2.73 3.57
C VAL A 32 2.95 -1.89 2.51
N HIS A 33 3.72 -0.89 2.93
CA HIS A 33 4.43 0.03 2.06
C HIS A 33 5.94 -0.25 2.02
N ASP A 34 6.56 -0.39 3.20
CA ASP A 34 8.02 -0.37 3.40
C ASP A 34 8.65 -1.78 3.33
N SER A 35 7.83 -2.82 3.32
CA SER A 35 8.34 -4.18 3.15
C SER A 35 8.99 -4.33 1.75
N PRO A 36 10.18 -4.95 1.63
CA PRO A 36 10.82 -5.19 0.33
C PRO A 36 9.94 -6.01 -0.61
N GLU A 37 9.07 -6.87 -0.07
CA GLU A 37 8.08 -7.65 -0.82
C GLU A 37 6.89 -6.80 -1.31
N ALA A 38 6.61 -5.70 -0.61
CA ALA A 38 5.60 -4.74 -1.00
C ALA A 38 6.10 -3.76 -2.06
N GLY A 39 7.39 -3.71 -2.36
CA GLY A 39 7.94 -3.06 -3.56
C GLY A 39 7.61 -1.57 -3.72
N HIS A 40 7.34 -0.84 -2.62
CA HIS A 40 6.92 0.57 -2.66
C HIS A 40 5.76 0.82 -3.64
N LEU A 41 4.75 -0.06 -3.56
CA LEU A 41 3.57 0.01 -4.42
C LEU A 41 2.91 1.39 -4.36
N GLY A 42 2.47 1.88 -5.53
CA GLY A 42 1.75 3.16 -5.60
C GLY A 42 0.46 3.16 -4.75
N VAL A 43 0.02 4.37 -4.40
CA VAL A 43 -1.13 4.67 -3.52
C VAL A 43 -2.34 3.76 -3.76
N GLU A 44 -2.76 3.59 -5.01
CA GLU A 44 -3.96 2.80 -5.37
C GLU A 44 -3.84 1.31 -4.97
N LYS A 45 -2.64 0.74 -5.12
CA LYS A 45 -2.42 -0.69 -4.86
C LYS A 45 -2.28 -0.97 -3.36
N ILE A 46 -1.75 0.00 -2.61
CA ILE A 46 -1.80 0.00 -1.14
C ILE A 46 -3.24 0.13 -0.66
N LEU A 47 -4.04 1.04 -1.24
CA LEU A 47 -5.45 1.18 -0.90
C LEU A 47 -6.25 -0.10 -1.16
N GLU A 48 -6.03 -0.77 -2.29
CA GLU A 48 -6.67 -2.06 -2.58
C GLU A 48 -6.35 -3.11 -1.51
N ARG A 49 -5.09 -3.19 -1.07
CA ARG A 49 -4.66 -4.11 0.00
C ARG A 49 -5.33 -3.77 1.32
N LEU A 50 -5.32 -2.49 1.71
CA LEU A 50 -5.87 -2.02 2.98
C LEU A 50 -7.38 -2.20 3.06
N ARG A 51 -8.12 -1.82 2.02
CA ARG A 51 -9.59 -1.88 1.98
C ARG A 51 -10.16 -3.29 2.06
N ARG A 52 -9.33 -4.34 1.96
CA ARG A 52 -9.74 -5.72 2.21
C ARG A 52 -9.92 -6.04 3.70
N ARG A 53 -9.28 -5.28 4.61
CA ARG A 53 -9.21 -5.60 6.04
C ARG A 53 -9.33 -4.40 6.98
N PHE A 54 -9.04 -3.19 6.52
CA PHE A 54 -8.91 -2.00 7.36
C PHE A 54 -9.67 -0.79 6.78
N TYR A 55 -10.23 0.01 7.69
CA TYR A 55 -10.91 1.26 7.36
C TYR A 55 -10.54 2.38 8.35
N TRP A 56 -10.39 3.60 7.85
CA TRP A 56 -10.33 4.83 8.65
C TRP A 56 -10.71 6.04 7.80
N LEU A 57 -11.02 7.16 8.45
CA LEU A 57 -11.38 8.40 7.76
C LEU A 57 -10.17 8.99 7.02
N GLY A 58 -10.35 9.45 5.79
CA GLY A 58 -9.26 10.05 5.00
C GLY A 58 -8.20 9.05 4.54
N GLN A 59 -8.55 7.75 4.45
CA GLN A 59 -7.61 6.66 4.12
C GLN A 59 -6.73 6.95 2.89
N ARG A 60 -7.31 7.51 1.83
CA ARG A 60 -6.58 7.84 0.60
C ARG A 60 -5.56 8.97 0.79
N GLU A 61 -5.95 10.03 1.48
CA GLU A 61 -5.08 11.17 1.74
C GLU A 61 -3.89 10.76 2.60
N TYR A 62 -4.15 9.99 3.66
CA TYR A 62 -3.09 9.48 4.54
C TYR A 62 -2.10 8.57 3.81
N VAL A 63 -2.59 7.66 2.95
CA VAL A 63 -1.72 6.79 2.14
C VAL A 63 -0.91 7.62 1.14
N ALA A 64 -1.51 8.63 0.52
CA ALA A 64 -0.81 9.49 -0.44
C ALA A 64 0.31 10.30 0.22
N ASP A 65 0.05 10.86 1.40
CA ASP A 65 1.03 11.60 2.20
C ASP A 65 2.18 10.69 2.66
N TRP A 66 1.85 9.47 3.11
CA TRP A 66 2.83 8.45 3.48
C TRP A 66 3.76 8.09 2.32
N CYS A 67 3.20 7.80 1.14
CA CYS A 67 4.00 7.51 -0.06
C CYS A 67 4.84 8.71 -0.51
N ALA A 68 4.36 9.93 -0.30
CA ALA A 68 5.07 11.16 -0.64
C ALA A 68 6.26 11.42 0.29
N SER A 69 6.12 11.05 1.57
CA SER A 69 7.18 11.16 2.58
C SER A 69 8.24 10.06 2.52
N CYS A 70 8.06 9.04 1.66
CA CYS A 70 9.05 7.99 1.50
C CYS A 70 10.19 8.40 0.56
N ASP A 71 11.42 8.39 1.09
CA ASP A 71 12.64 8.69 0.34
C ASP A 71 12.86 7.77 -0.87
N ASP A 72 12.63 6.45 -0.74
CA ASP A 72 12.75 5.50 -1.86
C ASP A 72 11.76 5.81 -2.99
N CYS A 73 10.52 6.14 -2.63
CA CYS A 73 9.49 6.55 -3.60
C CYS A 73 9.87 7.87 -4.29
N ALA A 74 10.40 8.83 -3.52
CA ALA A 74 10.84 10.12 -4.05
C ALA A 74 12.03 9.96 -5.02
N GLN A 75 13.03 9.16 -4.66
CA GLN A 75 14.20 8.88 -5.49
C GLN A 75 13.83 8.23 -6.83
N ARG A 76 12.90 7.26 -6.83
CA ARG A 76 12.40 6.63 -8.07
C ARG A 76 11.71 7.62 -9.00
N LYS A 77 10.94 8.58 -8.45
CA LYS A 77 10.29 9.64 -9.24
C LYS A 77 11.28 10.63 -9.85
N ILE A 78 12.45 10.83 -9.24
CA ILE A 78 13.49 11.72 -9.75
C ILE A 78 14.30 11.00 -10.85
N SER A 79 14.59 9.71 -10.66
CA SER A 79 15.35 8.90 -11.62
C SER A 79 14.66 8.78 -12.99
N THR A 80 13.32 8.79 -13.05
CA THR A 80 12.56 8.81 -14.31
C THR A 80 12.61 10.14 -15.06
N LYS A 81 13.21 11.19 -14.47
CA LYS A 81 13.46 12.48 -15.11
C LYS A 81 14.91 12.63 -15.57
N ALA A 82 15.62 11.53 -15.82
CA ALA A 82 16.93 11.60 -16.44
C ALA A 82 16.86 12.45 -17.74
N PRO A 83 17.77 13.41 -17.95
CA PRO A 83 17.75 14.25 -19.15
C PRO A 83 17.91 13.36 -20.38
N LEU A 84 17.09 13.61 -21.41
CA LEU A 84 17.39 13.12 -22.75
C LEU A 84 18.75 13.71 -23.12
N GLN A 85 19.74 12.83 -23.24
CA GLN A 85 21.10 13.17 -23.66
C GLN A 85 21.01 13.68 -25.11
N PRO A 86 21.77 14.74 -25.50
CA PRO A 86 21.71 15.29 -26.86
C PRO A 86 22.22 14.31 -27.93
#